data_AF-A0A3D1S7Y7-F1
#
_entry.id   AF-A0A3D1S7Y7-F1
#
_cell.length_a   1.000
_cell.length_b   1.000
_cell.length_c   1.000
_cell.angle_alpha   90.00
_cell.angle_beta   90.00
_cell.angle_gamma   90.00
#
_symmetry.space_group_name_H-M   'P 1'
#
loop_
_entity.id
_entity.type
_entity.pdbx_description
1 polymer ?
#
loop_
_entity_poly.entity_id
_entity_poly.type
_entity_poly.pdbx_seq_one_letter_code
_entity_poly.pdbx_strand_id
1 'polypeptide(L)'
;TFMVLAPESELVEQLTTPEQRNAVDAYILKTKKRTERERIADKSVSGVFSGSYALHPFTGDLLPIWISDYVLAGYGTGAIMAVPAHDSRDYAFAKHFNLSIVPLIEGCDISEESFDAKEGILMNSGFLNGLPVKEAIVKAIEEVEDRNLGFRKVNFRLRDAIFSRQRYWGEPFPVYYKDGMPYTLDEGELPLELPEVDK
;
A
#
# COMPACT_ATOMS: atom_id res chain seq x y z
N THR A 1 -0.87 -6.80 13.13
CA THR A 1 -1.98 -7.63 13.67
C THR A 1 -3.07 -7.92 12.65
N PHE A 2 -3.10 -7.22 11.51
CA PHE A 2 -3.97 -7.51 10.37
C PHE A 2 -3.26 -7.11 9.07
N MET A 3 -3.81 -7.51 7.94
CA MET A 3 -3.33 -7.11 6.60
C MET A 3 -4.35 -6.16 5.97
N VAL A 4 -3.88 -5.23 5.15
CA VAL A 4 -4.76 -4.32 4.40
C VAL A 4 -4.37 -4.30 2.93
N LEU A 5 -5.36 -4.47 2.07
CA LEU A 5 -5.25 -4.41 0.61
C LEU A 5 -5.84 -3.11 0.08
N ALA A 6 -5.22 -2.56 -0.96
CA ALA A 6 -5.82 -1.52 -1.77
C ALA A 6 -7.09 -2.07 -2.46
N PRO A 7 -8.16 -1.27 -2.62
CA PRO A 7 -9.39 -1.70 -3.30
C PRO A 7 -9.17 -2.18 -4.74
N GLU A 8 -8.13 -1.69 -5.41
CA GLU A 8 -7.77 -2.06 -6.78
C GLU A 8 -6.84 -3.27 -6.89
N SER A 9 -6.42 -3.87 -5.76
CA SER A 9 -5.54 -5.03 -5.78
C SER A 9 -6.24 -6.25 -6.36
N GLU A 10 -5.58 -6.96 -7.27
CA GLU A 10 -6.05 -8.24 -7.85
C GLU A 10 -6.31 -9.30 -6.77
N LEU A 11 -5.62 -9.20 -5.63
CA LEU A 11 -5.80 -10.10 -4.49
C LEU A 11 -7.17 -9.97 -3.83
N VAL A 12 -7.85 -8.82 -3.98
CA VAL A 12 -9.18 -8.62 -3.40
C VAL A 12 -10.17 -9.62 -3.97
N GLU A 13 -10.12 -9.88 -5.28
CA GLU A 13 -11.04 -10.84 -5.92
C GLU A 13 -10.81 -12.26 -5.40
N GLN A 14 -9.54 -12.64 -5.22
CA GLN A 14 -9.11 -13.98 -4.80
C GLN A 14 -9.39 -14.26 -3.33
N LEU A 15 -9.27 -13.23 -2.48
CA LEU A 15 -9.33 -13.37 -1.02
C LEU A 15 -10.69 -13.00 -0.44
N THR A 16 -11.64 -12.55 -1.25
CA THR A 16 -12.99 -12.25 -0.78
C THR A 16 -13.83 -13.53 -0.69
N THR A 17 -14.30 -13.88 0.51
CA THR A 17 -15.18 -15.05 0.68
C THR A 17 -16.57 -14.78 0.12
N PRO A 18 -17.34 -15.82 -0.24
CA PRO A 18 -18.70 -15.65 -0.77
C PRO A 18 -19.60 -14.82 0.14
N GLU A 19 -19.47 -14.97 1.46
CA GLU A 19 -20.28 -14.27 2.45
C GLU A 19 -19.98 -12.77 2.49
N GLN A 20 -18.73 -12.38 2.22
CA GLN A 20 -18.29 -10.98 2.22
C GLN A 20 -18.40 -10.30 0.85
N ARG A 21 -18.66 -11.06 -0.22
CA ARG A 21 -18.66 -10.57 -1.61
C ARG A 21 -19.50 -9.31 -1.80
N ASN A 22 -20.75 -9.32 -1.33
CA ASN A 22 -21.65 -8.19 -1.47
C ASN A 22 -21.13 -6.91 -0.77
N ALA A 23 -20.57 -7.05 0.43
CA ALA A 23 -20.01 -5.93 1.18
C ALA A 23 -18.74 -5.38 0.51
N VAL A 24 -17.87 -6.26 0.04
CA VAL A 24 -16.64 -5.90 -0.67
C VAL A 24 -16.94 -5.20 -1.98
N ASP A 25 -17.83 -5.73 -2.80
CA ASP A 25 -18.20 -5.14 -4.08
C ASP A 25 -18.82 -3.75 -3.92
N ALA A 26 -19.67 -3.57 -2.90
CA ALA A 26 -20.24 -2.28 -2.54
C ALA A 26 -19.15 -1.27 -2.13
N TYR A 27 -18.14 -1.72 -1.36
CA TYR A 27 -17.02 -0.88 -0.94
C TYR A 27 -16.11 -0.50 -2.12
N ILE A 28 -15.80 -1.44 -3.01
CA ILE A 28 -15.03 -1.19 -4.24
C ILE A 28 -15.77 -0.17 -5.12
N LEU A 29 -17.09 -0.31 -5.28
CA LEU A 29 -17.87 0.62 -6.09
C LEU A 29 -17.88 2.05 -5.49
N LYS A 30 -17.93 2.16 -4.16
CA LYS A 30 -17.84 3.45 -3.46
C LYS A 30 -16.47 4.09 -3.64
N THR A 31 -15.40 3.32 -3.52
CA THR A 31 -14.02 3.81 -3.60
C THR A 31 -13.60 4.18 -5.03
N LYS A 32 -14.08 3.45 -6.05
CA LYS A 32 -13.86 3.78 -7.48
C LYS A 32 -14.39 5.17 -7.89
N LYS A 33 -15.37 5.72 -7.16
CA LYS A 33 -15.92 7.06 -7.43
C LYS A 33 -15.03 8.19 -6.89
N ARG A 34 -13.95 7.86 -6.19
CA ARG A 34 -13.03 8.79 -5.55
C ARG A 34 -11.70 8.78 -6.27
N THR A 35 -11.13 9.95 -6.46
CA THR A 35 -9.75 10.09 -6.95
C THR A 35 -8.74 9.76 -5.85
N GLU A 36 -7.52 9.36 -6.23
CA GLU A 36 -6.41 9.15 -5.28
C GLU A 36 -6.19 10.39 -4.39
N ARG A 37 -6.30 11.59 -4.97
CA ARG A 37 -6.14 12.86 -4.24
C ARG A 37 -7.23 13.07 -3.19
N GLU A 38 -8.48 12.73 -3.49
CA GLU A 38 -9.58 12.79 -2.53
C GLU A 38 -9.42 11.76 -1.40
N ARG A 39 -8.85 10.59 -1.69
CA ARG A 39 -8.52 9.57 -0.68
C ARG A 39 -7.40 10.03 0.26
N ILE A 40 -6.40 10.74 -0.27
CA ILE A 40 -5.32 11.30 0.54
C ILE A 40 -5.80 12.45 1.45
N ALA A 41 -6.76 13.25 0.97
CA ALA A 41 -7.27 14.42 1.70
C ALA A 41 -8.29 14.05 2.80
N ASP A 42 -9.05 12.97 2.59
CA ASP A 42 -10.03 12.50 3.54
C ASP A 42 -9.37 11.72 4.69
N LYS A 43 -9.73 12.10 5.91
CA LYS A 43 -9.23 11.47 7.14
C LYS A 43 -10.22 10.46 7.72
N SER A 44 -11.36 10.25 7.06
CA SER A 44 -12.34 9.27 7.52
C SER A 44 -11.77 7.85 7.40
N VAL A 45 -11.85 7.11 8.50
CA VAL A 45 -11.43 5.70 8.53
C VAL A 45 -12.55 4.88 7.89
N SER A 46 -12.21 4.11 6.86
CA SER A 46 -13.16 3.25 6.17
C SER A 46 -12.50 1.95 5.73
N GLY A 47 -13.24 0.85 5.69
CA GLY A 47 -12.71 -0.43 5.27
C GLY A 47 -13.76 -1.54 5.37
N VAL A 48 -13.45 -2.68 4.78
CA VAL A 48 -14.31 -3.87 4.78
C VAL A 48 -13.47 -5.13 4.98
N PHE A 49 -13.98 -6.06 5.77
CA PHE A 49 -13.32 -7.35 6.00
C PHE A 49 -13.52 -8.26 4.78
N SER A 50 -12.44 -8.87 4.30
CA SER A 50 -12.50 -9.77 3.13
C SER A 50 -13.15 -11.13 3.43
N GLY A 51 -13.23 -11.53 4.71
CA GLY A 51 -13.61 -12.89 5.10
C GLY A 51 -12.41 -13.85 5.22
N SER A 52 -11.26 -13.45 4.69
CA SER A 52 -10.05 -14.27 4.68
C SER A 52 -9.01 -13.81 5.70
N TYR A 53 -8.09 -14.73 5.97
CA TYR A 53 -6.97 -14.54 6.89
C TYR A 53 -5.66 -14.89 6.20
N ALA A 54 -4.60 -14.15 6.54
CA ALA A 54 -3.22 -14.47 6.19
C ALA A 54 -2.54 -15.15 7.37
N LEU A 55 -1.63 -16.09 7.11
CA LEU A 55 -0.78 -16.66 8.16
C LEU A 55 0.42 -15.75 8.40
N HIS A 56 0.65 -15.37 9.65
CA HIS A 56 1.86 -14.65 10.03
C HIS A 56 3.08 -15.58 9.88
N PRO A 57 4.11 -15.21 9.10
CA PRO A 57 5.18 -16.14 8.73
C PRO A 57 6.05 -16.59 9.91
N PHE A 58 6.13 -15.78 10.98
CA PHE A 58 6.89 -16.12 12.19
C PHE A 58 6.07 -16.77 13.32
N THR A 59 4.84 -16.29 13.58
CA THR A 59 4.03 -16.77 14.72
C THR A 59 3.01 -17.83 14.30
N GLY A 60 2.66 -17.91 13.02
CA GLY A 60 1.59 -18.77 12.52
C GLY A 60 0.18 -18.23 12.79
N ASP A 61 0.05 -17.05 13.42
CA ASP A 61 -1.26 -16.48 13.74
C ASP A 61 -2.05 -16.11 12.49
N LEU A 62 -3.38 -16.23 12.59
CA LEU A 62 -4.30 -15.80 11.54
C LEU A 62 -4.55 -14.29 11.64
N LEU A 63 -4.06 -13.56 10.65
CA LEU A 63 -4.21 -12.12 10.52
C LEU A 63 -5.41 -11.84 9.60
N PRO A 64 -6.48 -11.16 10.07
CA PRO A 64 -7.61 -10.83 9.20
C PRO A 64 -7.15 -9.91 8.07
N ILE A 65 -7.67 -10.13 6.87
CA ILE A 65 -7.35 -9.32 5.69
C ILE A 65 -8.50 -8.34 5.45
N TRP A 66 -8.17 -7.06 5.43
CA TRP A 66 -9.11 -5.96 5.20
C TRP A 66 -8.84 -5.29 3.85
N ILE A 67 -9.85 -4.66 3.28
CA ILE A 67 -9.73 -3.79 2.12
C ILE A 67 -9.99 -2.36 2.58
N SER A 68 -9.10 -1.44 2.26
CA SER A 68 -9.26 -0.04 2.66
C SER A 68 -8.61 0.95 1.68
N ASP A 69 -9.26 2.08 1.49
CA ASP A 69 -8.85 3.13 0.58
C ASP A 69 -7.66 3.99 1.06
N TYR A 70 -7.18 3.82 2.30
CA TYR A 70 -5.92 4.43 2.74
C TYR A 70 -4.66 3.71 2.21
N VAL A 71 -4.81 2.49 1.68
CA VAL A 71 -3.75 1.76 0.97
C VAL A 71 -3.87 2.05 -0.53
N LEU A 72 -2.76 2.43 -1.15
CA LEU A 72 -2.72 2.83 -2.55
C LEU A 72 -2.12 1.72 -3.41
N ALA A 73 -2.85 1.28 -4.45
CA ALA A 73 -2.38 0.22 -5.34
C ALA A 73 -1.07 0.57 -6.08
N GLY A 74 -0.89 1.85 -6.43
CA GLY A 74 0.31 2.34 -7.11
C GLY A 74 1.53 2.53 -6.20
N TYR A 75 1.45 2.22 -4.90
CA TYR A 75 2.56 2.36 -3.97
C TYR A 75 2.91 1.01 -3.32
N GLY A 76 4.16 0.58 -3.48
CA GLY A 76 4.60 -0.73 -3.00
C GLY A 76 3.97 -1.87 -3.80
N THR A 77 3.33 -2.81 -3.11
CA THR A 77 2.64 -3.97 -3.72
C THR A 77 1.11 -3.82 -3.71
N GLY A 78 0.58 -2.67 -3.27
CA GLY A 78 -0.85 -2.50 -3.02
C GLY A 78 -1.38 -3.31 -1.83
N ALA A 79 -0.48 -3.84 -0.99
CA ALA A 79 -0.80 -4.55 0.24
C ALA A 79 0.18 -4.12 1.36
N ILE A 80 -0.33 -3.97 2.57
CA ILE A 80 0.49 -3.64 3.74
C ILE A 80 0.17 -4.58 4.91
N MET A 81 1.19 -4.83 5.73
CA MET A 81 0.99 -5.33 7.09
C MET A 81 0.69 -4.14 8.00
N ALA A 82 -0.34 -4.25 8.83
CA ALA A 82 -0.70 -3.18 9.75
C ALA A 82 -0.08 -3.45 11.13
N VAL A 83 0.58 -2.44 11.69
CA VAL A 83 1.24 -2.50 13.02
C VAL A 83 0.68 -1.36 13.90
N PRO A 84 -0.55 -1.51 14.44
CA PRO A 84 -1.28 -0.40 15.05
C PRO A 84 -0.59 0.25 16.24
N ALA A 85 0.21 -0.48 17.01
CA ALA A 85 0.92 0.09 18.15
C ALA A 85 1.97 1.14 17.75
N HIS A 86 2.42 1.15 16.49
CA HIS A 86 3.57 1.93 16.02
C HIS A 86 3.34 2.62 14.66
N ASP A 87 2.09 2.67 14.16
CA ASP A 87 1.66 3.50 13.04
C ASP A 87 0.28 4.10 13.35
N SER A 88 0.20 5.43 13.35
CA SER A 88 -1.01 6.18 13.69
C SER A 88 -2.23 5.90 12.78
N ARG A 89 -2.03 5.58 11.50
CA ARG A 89 -3.13 5.25 10.57
C ARG A 89 -3.68 3.86 10.89
N ASP A 90 -2.78 2.92 11.13
CA ASP A 90 -3.16 1.56 11.53
C ASP A 90 -3.81 1.55 12.92
N TYR A 91 -3.38 2.43 13.83
CA TYR A 91 -4.01 2.62 15.14
C TYR A 91 -5.44 3.12 15.02
N ALA A 92 -5.66 4.18 14.24
CA ALA A 92 -6.99 4.72 14.01
C ALA A 92 -7.91 3.67 13.38
N PHE A 93 -7.40 2.90 12.42
CA PHE A 93 -8.12 1.79 11.80
C PHE A 93 -8.45 0.69 12.82
N ALA A 94 -7.46 0.26 13.61
CA ALA A 94 -7.64 -0.78 14.61
C ALA A 94 -8.64 -0.37 15.69
N LYS A 95 -8.58 0.87 16.19
CA LYS A 95 -9.57 1.39 17.15
C LYS A 95 -10.97 1.45 16.55
N HIS A 96 -11.10 1.92 15.30
CA HIS A 96 -12.39 2.02 14.64
C HIS A 96 -13.07 0.66 14.43
N PHE A 97 -12.30 -0.35 14.04
CA PHE A 97 -12.81 -1.70 13.77
C PHE A 97 -12.62 -2.70 14.92
N ASN A 98 -12.22 -2.21 16.10
CA ASN A 98 -11.94 -3.01 17.30
C ASN A 98 -10.99 -4.21 17.04
N LEU A 99 -9.90 -3.94 16.33
CA LEU A 99 -8.85 -4.91 16.01
C LEU A 99 -7.77 -4.92 17.08
N SER A 100 -7.03 -6.03 17.17
CA SER A 100 -5.96 -6.19 18.14
C SER A 100 -4.82 -5.19 17.93
N ILE A 101 -4.37 -4.57 19.02
CA ILE A 101 -3.23 -3.66 19.09
C ILE A 101 -2.23 -4.28 20.06
N VAL A 102 -1.06 -4.69 19.55
CA VAL A 102 -0.02 -5.36 20.34
C VAL A 102 1.21 -4.45 20.41
N PRO A 103 1.61 -3.98 21.61
CA PRO A 103 2.81 -3.18 21.78
C PRO A 103 4.06 -4.03 21.59
N LEU A 104 5.05 -3.50 20.86
CA LEU A 104 6.30 -4.19 20.55
C LEU A 104 7.51 -3.52 21.20
N ILE A 105 7.37 -2.36 21.82
CA ILE A 105 8.47 -1.63 22.48
C ILE A 105 8.24 -1.62 23.99
N GLU A 106 9.28 -1.95 24.75
CA GLU A 106 9.21 -1.91 26.21
C GLU A 106 8.84 -0.52 26.73
N GLY A 107 7.87 -0.47 27.64
CA GLY A 107 7.43 0.77 28.29
C GLY A 107 6.60 1.71 27.41
N CYS A 108 6.19 1.31 26.20
CA CYS A 108 5.30 2.13 25.39
C CYS A 108 3.87 2.12 25.94
N ASP A 109 3.26 3.29 26.03
CA ASP A 109 1.83 3.45 26.31
C ASP A 109 1.09 3.66 24.99
N ILE A 110 0.10 2.79 24.73
CA ILE A 110 -0.75 2.78 23.54
C ILE A 110 -2.23 2.95 23.89
N SER A 111 -2.53 3.47 25.07
CA SER A 111 -3.89 3.63 25.57
C SER A 111 -4.67 4.68 24.78
N GLU A 112 -4.04 5.83 24.51
CA GLU A 112 -4.63 6.97 23.81
C GLU A 112 -4.22 7.04 22.34
N GLU A 113 -2.93 6.89 22.01
CA GLU A 113 -2.39 7.02 20.65
C GLU A 113 -1.36 5.93 20.30
N SER A 114 -0.90 5.90 19.04
CA SER A 114 0.20 5.02 18.63
C SER A 114 1.53 5.54 19.14
N PHE A 115 2.43 4.63 19.46
CA PHE A 115 3.79 4.95 19.85
C PHE A 115 4.74 4.82 18.66
N ASP A 116 4.84 5.86 17.84
CA ASP A 116 5.59 5.89 16.56
C ASP A 116 7.13 6.01 16.78
N ALA A 117 7.68 5.33 17.77
CA ALA A 117 9.10 5.39 18.10
C ALA A 117 9.96 4.55 17.16
N LYS A 118 11.09 5.12 16.73
CA LYS A 118 12.12 4.44 15.91
C LYS A 118 13.27 3.88 16.74
N GLU A 119 13.16 3.97 18.06
CA GLU A 119 14.16 3.56 19.04
C GLU A 119 13.44 2.92 20.23
N GLY A 120 14.15 2.06 20.95
CA GLY A 120 13.59 1.26 22.04
C GLY A 120 14.09 -0.18 22.01
N ILE A 121 13.70 -0.95 23.01
CA ILE A 121 13.97 -2.39 23.12
C ILE A 121 12.71 -3.16 22.75
N LEU A 122 12.86 -4.19 21.90
CA LEU A 122 11.72 -4.98 21.46
C LEU A 122 11.23 -5.97 22.52
N MET A 123 9.90 -6.08 22.61
CA MET A 123 9.16 -7.12 23.34
C MET A 123 8.08 -7.73 22.41
N ASN A 124 7.43 -8.83 22.83
CA ASN A 124 6.38 -9.52 22.07
C ASN A 124 6.77 -9.89 20.61
N SER A 125 8.06 -10.05 20.35
CA SER A 125 8.66 -10.21 19.00
C SER A 125 9.51 -11.49 18.88
N GLY A 126 9.29 -12.47 19.76
CA GLY A 126 9.96 -13.77 19.72
C GLY A 126 11.49 -13.67 19.76
N PHE A 127 12.16 -14.14 18.70
CA PHE A 127 13.63 -14.17 18.57
C PHE A 127 14.30 -12.78 18.50
N LEU A 128 13.49 -11.72 18.39
CA LEU A 128 13.93 -10.33 18.40
C LEU A 128 13.80 -9.66 19.78
N ASN A 129 13.19 -10.33 20.77
CA ASN A 129 13.02 -9.77 22.11
C ASN A 129 14.37 -9.37 22.73
N GLY A 130 14.38 -8.23 23.43
CA GLY A 130 15.57 -7.69 24.10
C GLY A 130 16.54 -6.95 23.18
N LEU A 131 16.31 -6.95 21.86
CA LEU A 131 17.16 -6.22 20.91
C LEU A 131 16.72 -4.76 20.76
N PRO A 132 17.66 -3.82 20.56
CA PRO A 132 17.36 -2.49 20.07
C PRO A 132 16.72 -2.53 18.68
N VAL A 133 15.77 -1.63 18.41
CA VAL A 133 15.05 -1.55 17.11
C VAL A 133 15.99 -1.61 15.89
N LYS A 134 17.12 -0.88 15.91
CA LYS A 134 18.07 -0.85 14.79
C LYS A 134 18.71 -2.21 14.51
N GLU A 135 19.06 -2.95 15.56
CA GLU A 135 19.63 -4.30 15.45
C GLU A 135 18.55 -5.32 15.07
N ALA A 136 17.36 -5.19 15.64
CA ALA A 136 16.22 -6.05 15.35
C ALA A 136 15.80 -5.98 13.87
N ILE A 137 15.83 -4.79 13.24
CA ILE A 137 15.52 -4.64 11.81
C ILE A 137 16.50 -5.45 10.96
N VAL A 138 17.80 -5.37 11.24
CA VAL A 138 18.83 -6.11 10.48
C VAL A 138 18.59 -7.62 10.61
N LYS A 139 18.46 -8.10 11.85
CA LYS A 139 18.24 -9.52 12.16
C LYS A 139 16.93 -10.05 11.58
N ALA A 140 15.86 -9.26 11.59
CA ALA A 140 14.58 -9.64 11.00
C ALA A 140 14.69 -9.81 9.49
N ILE A 141 15.41 -8.93 8.80
CA ILE A 141 15.61 -9.04 7.35
C ILE A 141 16.43 -10.30 7.01
N GLU A 142 17.51 -10.55 7.75
CA GLU A 142 18.33 -11.76 7.58
C GLU A 142 17.48 -13.03 7.75
N GLU A 143 16.66 -13.10 8.79
CA GLU A 143 15.78 -14.26 9.01
C GLU A 143 14.71 -14.44 7.91
N VAL A 144 14.19 -13.34 7.36
CA VAL A 144 13.26 -13.38 6.22
C VAL A 144 13.94 -13.97 4.98
N GLU A 145 15.19 -13.57 4.71
CA GLU A 145 15.98 -14.04 3.56
C GLU A 145 16.38 -15.51 3.74
N ASP A 146 16.90 -15.89 4.91
CA ASP A 146 17.33 -17.26 5.22
C ASP A 146 16.20 -18.28 5.11
N ARG A 147 14.97 -17.87 5.47
CA ARG A 147 13.76 -18.71 5.36
C ARG A 147 13.07 -18.63 4.00
N ASN A 148 13.60 -17.87 3.04
CA ASN A 148 12.96 -17.61 1.74
C ASN A 148 11.53 -17.07 1.84
N LEU A 149 11.26 -16.23 2.86
CA LEU A 149 9.95 -15.60 3.08
C LEU A 149 9.81 -14.27 2.34
N GLY A 150 10.91 -13.73 1.83
CA GLY A 150 10.99 -12.45 1.15
C GLY A 150 12.43 -12.06 0.88
N PHE A 151 12.65 -10.80 0.48
CA PHE A 151 13.97 -10.27 0.18
C PHE A 151 14.05 -8.79 0.55
N ARG A 152 15.26 -8.29 0.85
CA ARG A 152 15.50 -6.87 1.09
C ARG A 152 15.20 -6.05 -0.16
N LYS A 153 14.38 -5.00 0.00
CA LYS A 153 14.06 -4.05 -1.07
C LYS A 153 14.22 -2.62 -0.59
N VAL A 154 14.94 -1.82 -1.36
CA VAL A 154 15.00 -0.36 -1.18
C VAL A 154 13.84 0.28 -1.96
N ASN A 155 13.06 1.13 -1.30
CA ASN A 155 11.94 1.84 -1.90
C ASN A 155 12.16 3.36 -1.82
N PHE A 156 11.70 4.07 -2.84
CA PHE A 156 11.76 5.53 -2.90
C PHE A 156 10.35 6.10 -2.85
N ARG A 157 10.19 7.24 -2.18
CA ARG A 157 8.95 8.03 -2.23
C ARG A 157 8.78 8.81 -3.54
N LEU A 158 9.84 8.87 -4.35
CA LEU A 158 9.83 9.51 -5.66
C LEU A 158 8.84 8.78 -6.58
N ARG A 159 7.98 9.53 -7.27
CA ARG A 159 7.07 9.02 -8.29
C ARG A 159 7.64 9.32 -9.68
N ASP A 160 7.24 8.53 -10.67
CA ASP A 160 7.59 8.81 -12.06
C ASP A 160 7.06 10.18 -12.49
N ALA A 161 7.85 10.87 -13.29
CA ALA A 161 7.47 12.16 -13.81
C ALA A 161 6.41 11.99 -14.91
N ILE A 162 5.20 12.48 -14.63
CA ILE A 162 4.11 12.49 -15.61
C ILE A 162 4.28 13.71 -16.50
N PHE A 163 4.81 13.50 -17.71
CA PHE A 163 5.02 14.55 -18.71
C PHE A 163 3.82 14.77 -19.64
N SER A 164 2.94 13.78 -19.81
CA SER A 164 1.80 13.88 -20.71
C SER A 164 0.78 14.94 -20.27
N ARG A 165 0.25 15.70 -21.23
CA ARG A 165 -0.76 16.74 -21.01
C ARG A 165 -1.85 16.62 -22.07
N GLN A 166 -3.11 16.68 -21.65
CA GLN A 166 -4.26 16.76 -22.57
C GLN A 166 -4.50 18.22 -22.95
N ARG A 167 -3.53 18.83 -23.61
CA ARG A 167 -3.53 20.23 -24.05
C ARG A 167 -3.01 20.30 -25.48
N TYR A 168 -3.64 21.14 -26.30
CA TYR A 168 -3.16 21.41 -27.64
C TYR A 168 -1.80 22.14 -27.61
N TRP A 169 -1.65 23.18 -26.78
CA TRP A 169 -0.44 23.98 -26.73
C TRP A 169 0.69 23.30 -25.94
N GLY A 170 1.46 22.45 -26.63
CA GLY A 170 2.61 21.73 -26.10
C GLY A 170 3.39 21.01 -27.20
N GLU A 171 4.54 20.43 -26.86
CA GLU A 171 5.33 19.62 -27.79
C GLU A 171 4.59 18.31 -28.15
N PRO A 172 4.41 17.98 -29.43
CA PRO A 172 3.86 16.69 -29.82
C PRO A 172 4.78 15.53 -29.39
N PHE A 173 4.20 14.46 -28.85
CA PHE A 173 4.96 13.23 -28.58
C PHE A 173 5.32 12.57 -29.93
N PRO A 174 6.61 12.24 -30.18
CA PRO A 174 7.04 11.59 -31.41
C PRO A 174 6.70 10.09 -31.40
N VAL A 175 5.42 9.77 -31.20
CA VAL A 175 4.88 8.42 -31.10
C VAL A 175 3.65 8.32 -32.00
N TYR A 176 3.60 7.29 -32.84
CA TYR A 176 2.42 6.95 -33.64
C TYR A 176 1.93 5.55 -33.28
N TYR A 177 0.66 5.25 -33.58
CA TYR A 177 0.05 3.95 -33.30
C TYR A 177 -0.20 3.19 -34.60
N LYS A 178 0.22 1.92 -34.63
CA LYS A 178 -0.08 0.99 -35.72
C LYS A 178 -0.60 -0.31 -35.11
N ASP A 179 -1.80 -0.71 -35.52
CA ASP A 179 -2.49 -1.92 -35.00
C ASP A 179 -2.61 -1.93 -33.45
N GLY A 180 -2.82 -0.76 -32.85
CA GLY A 180 -2.93 -0.59 -31.39
C GLY A 180 -1.59 -0.57 -30.64
N MET A 181 -0.47 -0.77 -31.32
CA MET A 181 0.87 -0.73 -30.71
C MET A 181 1.55 0.64 -30.94
N PRO A 182 2.19 1.21 -29.91
CA PRO A 182 2.93 2.46 -30.04
C PRO A 182 4.31 2.24 -30.66
N TYR A 183 4.70 3.13 -31.58
CA TYR A 183 6.01 3.17 -32.21
C TYR A 183 6.57 4.60 -32.13
N THR A 184 7.87 4.73 -31.97
CA THR A 184 8.55 6.03 -32.03
C THR A 184 8.79 6.44 -33.47
N LEU A 185 8.69 7.75 -33.77
CA LEU A 185 9.17 8.29 -35.04
C LEU A 185 10.68 8.11 -35.16
N ASP A 186 11.17 7.97 -36.40
CA ASP A 186 12.61 7.96 -36.65
C ASP A 186 13.20 9.37 -36.44
N GLU A 187 14.47 9.46 -36.06
CA GLU A 187 15.13 10.76 -35.80
C GLU A 187 15.07 11.71 -37.01
N GLY A 188 15.08 11.16 -38.23
CA GLY A 188 14.97 11.93 -39.48
C GLY A 188 13.58 12.48 -39.76
N GLU A 189 12.55 12.05 -39.02
CA GLU A 189 11.18 12.54 -39.12
C GLU A 189 10.87 13.64 -38.07
N LEU A 190 11.87 14.02 -37.27
CA LEU A 190 11.77 15.09 -36.28
C LEU A 190 12.16 16.46 -36.89
N PRO A 191 11.57 17.57 -36.42
CA PRO A 191 10.57 17.66 -35.36
C PRO A 191 9.17 17.26 -35.83
N LEU A 192 8.40 16.64 -34.94
CA LEU A 192 6.95 16.55 -35.14
C LEU A 192 6.33 17.91 -34.80
N GLU A 193 5.94 18.66 -35.83
CA GLU A 193 5.39 19.99 -35.67
C GLU A 193 3.93 19.95 -35.16
N LEU A 194 3.60 20.88 -34.27
CA LEU A 194 2.23 21.03 -33.75
C LEU A 194 1.35 21.60 -34.88
N PRO A 195 0.22 20.95 -35.25
CA PRO A 195 -0.63 21.43 -36.35
C PRO A 195 -1.22 22.78 -36.02
N GLU A 196 -1.20 23.76 -36.92
CA GLU A 196 -1.83 25.07 -36.69
C GLU A 196 -3.35 24.93 -36.44
N VAL A 197 -3.91 25.77 -35.55
CA VAL A 197 -5.38 25.90 -35.38
C VAL A 197 -5.81 27.26 -35.89
N ASP A 198 -6.86 27.28 -36.72
CA ASP A 198 -7.53 28.52 -37.11
C ASP A 198 -8.13 29.23 -35.87
N LYS A 199 -8.10 30.57 -35.91
CA LYS A 199 -8.62 31.45 -34.85
C LYS A 199 -10.13 31.42 -34.72
#